data_AF-A0A3C2DYB3-F1
#
_entry.id   AF-A0A3C2DYB3-F1
#
_cell.length_a   1.000
_cell.length_b   1.000
_cell.length_c   1.000
_cell.angle_alpha   90.00
_cell.angle_beta   90.00
_cell.angle_gamma   90.00
#
_symmetry.space_group_name_H-M   'P 1'
#
loop_
_entity.id
_entity.type
_entity.pdbx_description
1 polymer ?
#
loop_
_entity_poly.entity_id
_entity_poly.type
_entity_poly.pdbx_seq_one_letter_code
_entity_poly.pdbx_strand_id
1 'polypeptide(L)' 'MKYTHESKELNALLGKKVKVTLWDDTTLTGILTRAKWKPDRYEVANYSFRKTHVKKIEVVR' A
#
# COMPACT_ATOMS: atom_id res chain seq x y z
N MET A 1 12.40 -1.36 -19.50
CA MET A 1 11.41 -0.37 -19.02
C MET A 1 11.38 -0.41 -17.50
N LYS A 2 11.88 0.62 -16.81
CA LYS A 2 11.83 0.70 -15.34
C LYS A 2 10.44 1.21 -14.95
N TYR A 3 9.63 0.39 -14.29
CA TYR A 3 8.39 0.83 -13.65
C TYR A 3 8.73 1.78 -12.48
N THR A 4 9.01 3.04 -12.78
CA THR A 4 9.43 4.09 -11.83
C THR A 4 8.36 4.42 -10.78
N HIS A 5 7.11 3.99 -11.01
CA HIS A 5 5.96 4.27 -10.15
C HIS A 5 5.70 3.20 -9.08
N GLU A 6 6.32 2.03 -9.16
CA GLU A 6 6.10 0.94 -8.20
C GLU A 6 7.17 0.94 -7.11
N SER A 7 6.83 0.47 -5.91
CA SER A 7 7.81 0.22 -4.85
C SER A 7 8.03 -1.28 -4.72
N LYS A 8 9.28 -1.73 -4.84
CA LYS A 8 9.65 -3.14 -4.61
C LYS A 8 9.23 -3.61 -3.23
N GLU A 9 9.33 -2.74 -2.22
CA GLU A 9 8.98 -3.03 -0.85
C GLU A 9 7.47 -3.26 -0.69
N LEU A 10 6.63 -2.36 -1.22
CA LEU A 10 5.18 -2.53 -1.17
C LEU A 10 4.72 -3.75 -1.98
N ASN A 11 5.36 -4.03 -3.11
CA ASN A 11 5.05 -5.20 -3.92
C ASN A 11 5.33 -6.52 -3.17
N ALA A 12 6.39 -6.58 -2.36
CA ALA A 12 6.72 -7.74 -1.53
C ALA A 12 5.74 -7.97 -0.36
N LEU A 13 4.85 -7.00 -0.10
CA LEU A 13 3.84 -7.03 0.95
C LEU A 13 2.43 -7.31 0.42
N LEU A 14 2.24 -7.40 -0.90
CA LEU A 14 0.95 -7.76 -1.48
C LEU A 14 0.45 -9.11 -0.94
N GLY A 15 -0.83 -9.17 -0.61
CA GLY A 15 -1.49 -10.34 -0.01
C GLY A 15 -1.24 -10.49 1.50
N LYS A 16 -0.35 -9.70 2.11
CA LYS A 16 -0.13 -9.73 3.55
C LYS A 16 -1.06 -8.77 4.27
N LYS A 17 -1.40 -9.12 5.51
CA LYS A 17 -2.06 -8.19 6.44
C LYS A 17 -1.02 -7.17 6.91
N VAL A 18 -1.30 -5.89 6.67
CA VAL A 18 -0.42 -4.78 6.99
C VAL A 18 -1.15 -3.71 7.77
N LYS A 19 -0.37 -2.91 8.49
CA LYS A 19 -0.75 -1.63 9.06
C LYS A 19 0.03 -0.54 8.32
N VAL A 20 -0.68 0.32 7.60
CA VAL A 20 -0.11 1.44 6.84
C VAL A 20 -0.43 2.73 7.58
N THR A 21 0.57 3.54 7.84
CA THR A 21 0.41 4.92 8.32
C THR A 21 0.70 5.86 7.16
N LEU A 22 -0.26 6.73 6.83
CA LEU A 22 -0.13 7.74 5.79
C LEU A 22 0.48 9.04 6.37
N TRP A 23 0.81 9.99 5.50
CA TRP A 23 1.41 11.27 5.92
C TRP A 23 0.49 12.18 6.72
N ASP A 24 -0.83 12.03 6.57
CA ASP A 24 -1.88 12.70 7.35
C ASP A 24 -2.17 11.97 8.67
N ASP A 25 -1.27 11.05 9.08
CA ASP A 25 -1.40 10.17 10.25
C ASP A 25 -2.62 9.22 10.21
N THR A 26 -3.33 9.14 9.07
CA THR A 26 -4.36 8.14 8.83
C THR A 26 -3.73 6.75 8.87
N THR A 27 -4.29 5.88 9.71
CA THR A 27 -3.84 4.50 9.85
C THR A 27 -4.84 3.54 9.20
N LEU A 28 -4.36 2.73 8.25
CA LEU A 28 -5.14 1.71 7.56
C LEU A 28 -4.62 0.34 7.99
N THR A 29 -5.52 -0.57 8.35
CA THR A 29 -5.16 -1.97 8.66
C THR A 29 -5.98 -2.91 7.80
N GLY A 30 -5.33 -3.87 7.15
CA GLY A 30 -6.00 -4.82 6.28
C GLY A 30 -5.04 -5.56 5.37
N ILE A 31 -5.57 -6.32 4.41
CA ILE A 31 -4.77 -6.99 3.40
C ILE A 31 -4.34 -5.96 2.35
N LEU A 32 -3.04 -5.89 2.07
CA LEU A 32 -2.51 -5.05 1.00
C LEU A 32 -2.80 -5.70 -0.35
N THR A 33 -3.55 -5.02 -1.21
CA THR A 33 -3.85 -5.46 -2.57
C THR A 33 -3.49 -4.36 -3.58
N ARG A 34 -3.59 -4.67 -4.87
CA ARG A 34 -3.62 -3.66 -5.92
C ARG A 34 -5.04 -3.18 -6.13
N ALA A 35 -5.23 -1.88 -6.28
CA ALA A 35 -6.56 -1.33 -6.52
C ALA A 35 -7.08 -1.82 -7.89
N LYS A 36 -8.23 -2.49 -7.89
CA LYS A 36 -8.81 -3.15 -9.07
C LYS A 36 -9.00 -2.21 -10.26
N TRP A 37 -9.39 -0.97 -9.98
CA TRP A 37 -9.72 0.04 -10.99
C TRP A 37 -8.59 1.07 -11.22
N LYS A 38 -7.49 0.98 -10.47
CA LYS A 38 -6.35 1.91 -10.50
C LYS A 38 -5.04 1.12 -10.28
N PRO A 39 -4.51 0.45 -11.31
CA PRO A 39 -3.38 -0.48 -11.15
C PRO A 39 -2.10 0.19 -10.63
N ASP A 40 -1.99 1.51 -10.75
CA ASP A 40 -0.92 2.34 -10.19
C ASP A 40 -1.01 2.53 -8.66
N ARG A 41 -2.08 2.06 -8.02
CA ARG A 41 -2.35 2.25 -6.60
C ARG A 41 -2.38 0.95 -5.81
N TYR A 42 -2.01 1.08 -4.56
CA TYR A 42 -2.18 0.08 -3.53
C TYR A 42 -3.53 0.30 -2.85
N GLU A 43 -4.11 -0.76 -2.31
CA GLU A 43 -5.38 -0.72 -1.61
C GLU A 43 -5.29 -1.50 -0.30
N VAL A 44 -5.83 -0.91 0.77
CA VAL A 44 -6.02 -1.56 2.07
C VAL A 44 -7.40 -1.18 2.56
N ALA A 45 -8.23 -2.18 2.89
CA ALA A 45 -9.59 -1.96 3.42
C ALA A 45 -10.43 -0.98 2.57
N ASN A 46 -10.44 -1.16 1.25
CA ASN A 46 -11.11 -0.30 0.25
C ASN A 46 -10.55 1.13 0.13
N TYR A 47 -9.47 1.47 0.84
CA TYR A 47 -8.78 2.74 0.69
C TYR A 47 -7.62 2.61 -0.29
N SER A 48 -7.67 3.36 -1.39
CA SER A 48 -6.61 3.35 -2.42
C SER A 48 -5.61 4.49 -2.23
N PHE A 49 -4.33 4.18 -2.24
CA PHE A 49 -3.24 5.14 -2.02
C PHE A 49 -2.05 4.90 -2.97
N ARG A 50 -1.23 5.94 -3.13
CA ARG A 50 0.04 5.87 -3.86
C ARG A 50 1.17 5.57 -2.90
N LYS A 51 2.28 5.00 -3.39
CA LYS A 51 3.49 4.76 -2.59
C LYS A 51 4.00 6.02 -1.87
N THR A 52 3.83 7.19 -2.50
CA THR A 52 4.26 8.49 -1.95
C THR A 52 3.44 8.94 -0.75
N HIS A 53 2.25 8.38 -0.53
CA HIS A 53 1.40 8.72 0.60
C HIS A 53 1.77 7.91 1.86
N VAL A 54 2.57 6.86 1.71
CA VAL A 54 2.97 5.99 2.81
C VAL A 54 4.07 6.67 3.61
N LYS A 55 3.81 6.91 4.89
CA LYS A 55 4.79 7.36 5.88
C LYS A 55 5.48 6.16 6.53
N LYS A 56 4.72 5.12 6.84
CA LYS A 56 5.21 3.86 7.44
C LYS A 56 4.33 2.68 7.03
N ILE A 57 4.91 1.50 6.87
CA ILE A 57 4.17 0.24 6.67
C ILE A 57 4.77 -0.88 7.50
N GLU A 58 3.91 -1.66 8.15
CA GLU A 58 4.29 -2.77 9.03
C GLU A 58 3.44 -4.00 8.73
N VAL A 59 4.02 -5.19 8.76
CA VAL A 59 3.25 -6.44 8.63
C VAL A 59 2.64 -6.78 9.99
N VAL A 60 1.35 -7.08 10.00
CA VAL A 60 0.63 -7.52 11.19
C VAL A 60 0.54 -9.05 11.14
N ARG A 61 1.16 -9.72 12.11
CA ARG A 61 1.01 -11.16 12.32
C ARG A 61 -0.30 -11.50 13.03
#